data_AF-A0A849TDL9-F1
#
_entry.id   AF-A0A849TDL9-F1
#
_cell.length_a   1.000
_cell.length_b   1.000
_cell.length_c   1.000
_cell.angle_alpha   90.00
_cell.angle_beta   90.00
_cell.angle_gamma   90.00
#
_symmetry.space_group_name_H-M   'P 1'
#
loop_
_entity.id
_entity.type
_entity.pdbx_description
1 polymer ?
#
loop_
_entity_poly.entity_id
_entity_poly.type
_entity_poly.pdbx_seq_one_letter_code
_entity_poly.pdbx_strand_id
1 'polypeptide(L)'
;MHDAGGNITSDTRSGTAYAYTYNNRNRLNTVTVAASLKGTYTYNAKEQLSIRVTSNMTPSGTTHFIHDLNGNVIAETAGNGPTGATGTVREYIYLPETEIAPAADGRTRVDRPLAVVNAVNTATPATYYVHSLPRRRPGAITLGSSPRASLNRPSCRRQASNRVDDGRGQSAGLGGYVAGSAKLSAAPTGGRSPQHHRPAGRPCAQAHKL
;
A
#
# COMPACT_ATOMS: atom_id res chain seq x y z
N MET A 1 -34.40 -12.41 -10.59
CA MET A 1 -35.22 -13.43 -9.91
C MET A 1 -34.86 -13.47 -8.43
N HIS A 2 -35.77 -13.93 -7.57
CA HIS A 2 -35.52 -14.06 -6.13
C HIS A 2 -35.85 -15.48 -5.64
N ASP A 3 -35.22 -15.90 -4.54
CA ASP A 3 -35.62 -17.10 -3.78
C ASP A 3 -36.71 -16.79 -2.74
N ALA A 4 -37.14 -17.81 -1.98
CA ALA A 4 -38.14 -17.67 -0.92
C ALA A 4 -37.66 -16.80 0.27
N GLY A 5 -36.34 -16.63 0.44
CA GLY A 5 -35.75 -15.73 1.42
C GLY A 5 -35.64 -14.28 0.94
N GLY A 6 -36.10 -13.99 -0.28
CA GLY A 6 -35.99 -12.68 -0.90
C GLY A 6 -34.61 -12.35 -1.46
N ASN A 7 -33.70 -13.32 -1.53
CA ASN A 7 -32.37 -13.10 -2.07
C ASN A 7 -32.41 -13.09 -3.60
N ILE A 8 -31.68 -12.17 -4.24
CA ILE A 8 -31.58 -12.10 -5.70
C ILE A 8 -30.79 -13.29 -6.22
N THR A 9 -31.42 -14.24 -6.92
CA THR A 9 -30.76 -15.43 -7.47
C THR A 9 -30.25 -15.25 -8.89
N SER A 10 -30.81 -14.28 -9.63
CA SER A 10 -30.31 -13.90 -10.95
C SER A 10 -30.68 -12.47 -11.31
N ASP A 11 -29.85 -11.87 -12.16
CA ASP A 11 -30.02 -10.52 -12.69
C ASP A 11 -29.41 -10.45 -14.10
N THR A 12 -30.02 -9.71 -15.02
CA THR A 12 -29.49 -9.52 -16.38
C THR A 12 -29.16 -8.06 -16.59
N ARG A 13 -27.88 -7.77 -16.80
CA ARG A 13 -27.37 -6.41 -16.97
C ARG A 13 -26.82 -6.26 -18.38
N SER A 14 -27.45 -5.41 -19.18
CA SER A 14 -27.03 -5.16 -20.57
C SER A 14 -26.84 -6.45 -21.38
N GLY A 15 -27.78 -7.40 -21.24
CA GLY A 15 -27.73 -8.71 -21.91
C GLY A 15 -26.81 -9.75 -21.27
N THR A 16 -26.03 -9.39 -20.25
CA THR A 16 -25.17 -10.34 -19.52
C THR A 16 -25.91 -10.90 -18.32
N ALA A 17 -26.03 -12.23 -18.25
CA ALA A 17 -26.66 -12.92 -17.14
C ALA A 17 -25.70 -13.06 -15.94
N TYR A 18 -26.18 -12.65 -14.77
CA TYR A 18 -25.56 -12.86 -13.46
C TYR A 18 -26.41 -13.88 -12.70
N ALA A 19 -25.77 -14.83 -12.03
CA ALA A 19 -26.43 -15.73 -11.10
C ALA A 19 -25.72 -15.77 -9.76
N TYR A 20 -26.50 -15.93 -8.71
CA TYR A 20 -26.08 -15.87 -7.33
C TYR A 20 -26.60 -17.10 -6.59
N THR A 21 -25.75 -17.70 -5.77
CA THR A 21 -26.18 -18.77 -4.86
C THR A 21 -25.97 -18.32 -3.43
N TYR A 22 -26.73 -18.91 -2.51
CA TYR A 22 -26.69 -18.58 -1.09
C TYR A 22 -26.49 -19.86 -0.28
N ASN A 23 -25.78 -19.75 0.83
CA ASN A 23 -25.64 -20.86 1.77
C ASN A 23 -26.91 -21.02 2.61
N ASN A 24 -26.97 -22.08 3.43
CA ASN A 24 -28.11 -22.41 4.29
C ASN A 24 -28.48 -21.34 5.33
N ARG A 25 -27.64 -20.31 5.53
CA ARG A 25 -27.93 -19.15 6.38
C ARG A 25 -28.12 -17.87 5.58
N ASN A 26 -28.56 -17.99 4.32
CA ASN A 26 -28.88 -16.88 3.42
C ASN A 26 -27.74 -15.89 3.18
N ARG A 27 -26.48 -16.36 3.21
CA ARG A 27 -25.32 -15.53 2.85
C ARG A 27 -24.83 -15.90 1.45
N LEU A 28 -24.44 -14.90 0.68
CA LEU A 28 -23.93 -15.08 -0.69
C LEU A 28 -22.81 -16.11 -0.69
N ASN A 29 -22.94 -17.16 -1.49
CA ASN A 29 -21.98 -18.26 -1.56
C ASN A 29 -21.15 -18.18 -2.85
N THR A 30 -21.81 -18.01 -4.00
CA THR A 30 -21.12 -17.84 -5.29
C THR A 30 -21.78 -16.78 -6.17
N VAL A 31 -20.96 -16.24 -7.08
CA VAL A 31 -21.40 -15.36 -8.18
C VAL A 31 -20.88 -15.96 -9.47
N THR A 32 -21.77 -16.17 -10.45
CA THR A 32 -21.41 -16.51 -11.82
C THR A 32 -21.89 -15.41 -12.79
N VAL A 33 -21.11 -15.16 -13.83
CA VAL A 33 -21.42 -14.17 -14.88
C VAL A 33 -21.23 -14.85 -16.23
N ALA A 34 -22.27 -14.85 -17.07
CA ALA A 34 -22.30 -15.61 -18.31
C ALA A 34 -21.85 -17.08 -18.10
N ALA A 35 -22.40 -17.73 -17.07
CA ALA A 35 -22.06 -19.08 -16.61
C ALA A 35 -20.60 -19.29 -16.13
N SER A 36 -19.76 -18.24 -16.10
CA SER A 36 -18.39 -18.30 -15.58
C SER A 36 -18.35 -17.92 -14.10
N LEU A 37 -17.83 -18.79 -13.24
CA LEU A 37 -17.63 -18.50 -11.81
C LEU A 37 -16.70 -17.31 -11.63
N LYS A 38 -17.18 -16.26 -10.97
CA LYS A 38 -16.42 -15.03 -10.68
C LYS A 38 -16.03 -14.88 -9.23
N GLY A 39 -16.85 -15.38 -8.32
CA GLY A 39 -16.65 -15.20 -6.89
C GLY A 39 -17.14 -16.39 -6.07
N THR A 40 -16.35 -16.76 -5.06
CA THR A 40 -16.75 -17.66 -3.98
C THR A 40 -16.50 -16.98 -2.63
N TYR A 41 -17.43 -17.13 -1.70
CA TYR A 41 -17.46 -16.40 -0.44
C TYR A 41 -17.60 -17.36 0.74
N THR A 42 -16.64 -17.32 1.65
CA THR A 42 -16.61 -18.16 2.86
C THR A 42 -16.76 -17.28 4.09
N TYR A 43 -17.47 -17.79 5.09
CA TYR A 43 -17.76 -17.06 6.33
C TYR A 43 -17.20 -17.78 7.54
N ASN A 44 -16.79 -17.01 8.55
CA ASN A 44 -16.40 -17.56 9.84
C ASN A 44 -17.62 -17.95 10.69
N ALA A 45 -17.36 -18.50 11.89
CA ALA A 45 -18.41 -18.91 12.83
C ALA A 45 -19.30 -17.75 13.34
N LYS A 46 -18.78 -16.51 13.32
CA LYS A 46 -19.52 -15.27 13.62
C LYS A 46 -20.28 -14.71 12.41
N GLU A 47 -20.33 -15.47 11.32
CA GLU A 47 -21.02 -15.12 10.08
C GLU A 47 -20.44 -13.93 9.31
N GLN A 48 -19.20 -13.57 9.59
CA GLN A 48 -18.47 -12.54 8.87
C GLN A 48 -17.74 -13.15 7.67
N LEU A 49 -17.67 -12.41 6.55
CA LEU A 49 -16.97 -12.85 5.36
C LEU A 49 -15.48 -13.03 5.68
N SER A 50 -14.99 -14.27 5.75
CA SER A 50 -13.58 -14.54 6.08
C SER A 50 -12.71 -14.67 4.84
N ILE A 51 -13.25 -15.19 3.73
CA ILE A 51 -12.49 -15.43 2.51
C ILE A 51 -13.34 -15.05 1.30
N ARG A 52 -12.74 -14.32 0.36
CA ARG A 52 -13.27 -14.14 -0.98
C ARG A 52 -12.26 -14.66 -1.99
N VAL A 53 -12.70 -15.54 -2.85
CA VAL A 53 -11.93 -15.99 -4.02
C VAL A 53 -12.55 -15.35 -5.25
N THR A 54 -11.77 -14.57 -6.00
CA THR A 54 -12.16 -14.12 -7.34
C THR A 54 -11.49 -14.98 -8.40
N SER A 55 -12.26 -15.43 -9.39
CA SER A 55 -11.80 -16.36 -10.44
C SER A 55 -12.28 -15.88 -11.80
N ASN A 56 -11.57 -16.28 -12.86
CA ASN A 56 -11.95 -15.97 -14.25
C ASN A 56 -12.20 -14.47 -14.50
N MET A 57 -11.49 -13.59 -13.79
CA MET A 57 -11.55 -12.14 -13.92
C MET A 57 -10.17 -11.55 -13.59
N THR A 58 -9.94 -10.32 -14.02
CA THR A 58 -8.69 -9.60 -13.74
C THR A 58 -8.98 -8.39 -12.85
N PRO A 59 -8.37 -8.31 -11.65
CA PRO A 59 -7.52 -9.33 -11.02
C PRO A 59 -8.32 -10.53 -10.47
N SER A 60 -7.69 -11.71 -10.46
CA SER A 60 -8.13 -12.89 -9.73
C SER A 60 -7.23 -13.13 -8.53
N GLY A 61 -7.73 -13.83 -7.51
CA GLY A 61 -6.96 -14.16 -6.33
C GLY A 61 -7.82 -14.47 -5.12
N THR A 62 -7.17 -14.83 -4.02
CA THR A 62 -7.83 -15.04 -2.73
C THR A 62 -7.51 -13.87 -1.80
N THR A 63 -8.55 -13.30 -1.21
CA THR A 63 -8.45 -12.31 -0.13
C THR A 63 -8.98 -12.95 1.14
N HIS A 64 -8.19 -12.93 2.21
CA HIS A 64 -8.66 -13.26 3.56
C HIS A 64 -8.90 -11.99 4.34
N PHE A 65 -9.98 -11.94 5.11
CA PHE A 65 -10.40 -10.79 5.90
C PHE A 65 -10.23 -11.09 7.39
N ILE A 66 -9.42 -10.28 8.05
CA ILE A 66 -9.17 -10.36 9.49
C ILE A 66 -10.08 -9.36 10.18
N HIS A 67 -10.85 -9.83 11.15
CA HIS A 67 -11.81 -9.02 11.89
C HIS A 67 -11.35 -8.83 13.34
N ASP A 68 -11.63 -7.67 13.91
CA ASP A 68 -11.51 -7.45 15.35
C ASP A 68 -12.71 -8.03 16.13
N LEU A 69 -12.74 -7.78 17.44
CA LEU A 69 -13.81 -8.26 18.31
C LEU A 69 -15.17 -7.60 18.03
N ASN A 70 -15.17 -6.36 17.52
CA ASN A 70 -16.36 -5.59 17.18
C ASN A 70 -16.89 -5.93 15.77
N GLY A 71 -16.09 -6.65 14.97
CA GLY A 71 -16.41 -7.07 13.63
C GLY A 71 -15.97 -6.10 12.53
N ASN A 72 -15.07 -5.16 12.83
CA ASN A 72 -14.43 -4.36 11.80
C ASN A 72 -13.36 -5.19 11.09
N VAL A 73 -13.24 -5.04 9.77
CA VAL A 73 -12.15 -5.64 9.00
C VAL A 73 -10.89 -4.83 9.25
N ILE A 74 -9.93 -5.36 10.01
CA ILE A 74 -8.69 -4.65 10.35
C ILE A 74 -7.55 -4.95 9.38
N ALA A 75 -7.62 -6.05 8.64
CA ALA A 75 -6.64 -6.38 7.61
C ALA A 75 -7.22 -7.25 6.51
N GLU A 76 -6.62 -7.11 5.32
CA GLU A 76 -6.76 -8.04 4.21
C GLU A 76 -5.40 -8.67 3.92
N THR A 77 -5.36 -9.99 3.76
CA THR A 77 -4.16 -10.69 3.31
C THR A 77 -4.41 -11.33 1.95
N ALA A 78 -3.40 -11.30 1.08
CA ALA A 78 -3.41 -12.12 -0.13
C ALA A 78 -3.24 -13.59 0.25
N GLY A 79 -3.65 -14.49 -0.64
CA GLY A 79 -3.43 -15.92 -0.49
C GLY A 79 -3.56 -16.69 -1.79
N ASN A 80 -2.97 -17.89 -1.82
CA ASN A 80 -3.05 -18.80 -2.97
C ASN A 80 -4.17 -19.86 -2.81
N GLY A 81 -5.04 -19.69 -1.81
CA GLY A 81 -6.17 -20.58 -1.57
C GLY A 81 -6.83 -20.34 -0.20
N PRO A 82 -7.83 -21.17 0.15
CA PRO A 82 -8.63 -21.01 1.37
C PRO A 82 -7.87 -21.20 2.68
N THR A 83 -6.68 -21.81 2.65
CA THR A 83 -5.92 -22.19 3.85
C THR A 83 -4.54 -21.53 3.97
N GLY A 84 -4.24 -20.47 3.21
CA GLY A 84 -2.92 -19.83 3.27
C GLY A 84 -2.94 -18.35 2.92
N ALA A 85 -2.77 -17.50 3.93
CA ALA A 85 -2.44 -16.09 3.78
C ALA A 85 -0.94 -15.94 3.52
N THR A 86 -0.55 -15.20 2.47
CA THR A 86 0.84 -15.02 2.03
C THR A 86 1.42 -13.65 2.39
N GLY A 87 0.60 -12.75 2.94
CA GLY A 87 1.04 -11.45 3.44
C GLY A 87 -0.10 -10.45 3.50
N THR A 88 -0.01 -9.50 4.44
CA THR A 88 -0.96 -8.40 4.56
C THR A 88 -0.82 -7.48 3.35
N VAL A 89 -1.92 -7.24 2.64
CA VAL A 89 -1.96 -6.32 1.50
C VAL A 89 -2.61 -5.00 1.87
N ARG A 90 -3.53 -5.01 2.85
CA ARG A 90 -4.18 -3.82 3.39
C ARG A 90 -4.38 -3.92 4.89
N GLU A 91 -4.25 -2.79 5.56
CA GLU A 91 -4.60 -2.61 6.98
C GLU A 91 -5.54 -1.42 7.12
N TYR A 92 -6.49 -1.54 8.04
CA TYR A 92 -7.51 -0.54 8.29
C TYR A 92 -7.40 -0.03 9.73
N ILE A 93 -7.39 1.29 9.88
CA ILE A 93 -7.35 1.97 11.17
C ILE A 93 -8.74 2.56 11.43
N TYR A 94 -9.31 2.22 12.58
CA TYR A 94 -10.62 2.68 13.02
C TYR A 94 -10.50 3.57 14.27
N LEU A 95 -11.38 4.56 14.36
CA LEU A 95 -11.65 5.31 15.58
C LEU A 95 -12.82 4.62 16.30
N PRO A 96 -12.65 4.15 17.53
CA PRO A 96 -13.71 3.49 18.26
C PRO A 96 -14.84 4.46 18.59
N GLU A 97 -16.10 4.01 18.50
CA GLU A 97 -17.27 4.87 18.75
C GLU A 97 -17.25 5.55 20.12
N THR A 98 -16.65 4.88 21.13
CA THR A 98 -16.50 5.43 22.50
C THR A 98 -15.72 6.73 22.55
N GLU A 99 -14.82 6.99 21.59
CA GLU A 99 -14.03 8.22 21.50
C GLU A 99 -14.73 9.31 20.67
N ILE A 100 -15.70 8.94 19.82
CA ILE A 100 -16.44 9.87 18.96
C ILE A 100 -17.66 10.43 19.69
N ALA A 101 -18.38 9.58 20.40
CA ALA A 101 -19.62 9.93 21.08
C ALA A 101 -19.79 9.08 22.36
N PRO A 102 -19.14 9.45 23.48
CA PRO A 102 -19.16 8.68 24.72
C PRO A 102 -20.55 8.55 25.38
N ALA A 103 -21.55 9.33 24.91
CA ALA A 103 -22.93 9.35 25.42
C ALA A 103 -23.98 9.08 24.32
N ALA A 104 -23.60 8.46 23.20
CA ALA A 104 -24.56 8.07 22.17
C ALA A 104 -25.19 6.71 22.51
N ASP A 105 -26.09 6.72 23.49
CA ASP A 105 -26.72 5.56 24.14
C ASP A 105 -27.63 4.71 23.22
N GLY A 106 -27.57 4.90 21.90
CA GLY A 106 -28.49 4.25 20.96
C GLY A 106 -27.93 4.00 19.57
N ARG A 107 -26.64 4.26 19.32
CA ARG A 107 -26.05 3.93 18.02
C ARG A 107 -25.22 2.67 18.19
N THR A 108 -25.64 1.58 17.53
CA THR A 108 -24.86 0.35 17.38
C THR A 108 -23.41 0.73 17.12
N ARG A 109 -22.49 0.25 17.97
CA ARG A 109 -21.04 0.51 17.89
C ARG A 109 -20.60 0.37 16.45
N VAL A 110 -20.36 1.48 15.76
CA VAL A 110 -19.83 1.45 14.41
C VAL A 110 -18.62 2.35 14.45
N ASP A 111 -17.48 1.70 14.58
CA ASP A 111 -16.20 2.37 14.58
C ASP A 111 -15.99 3.04 13.21
N ARG A 112 -15.40 4.24 13.21
CA ARG A 112 -15.25 5.04 11.99
C ARG A 112 -13.89 4.76 11.35
N PRO A 113 -13.82 4.46 10.05
CA PRO A 113 -12.54 4.32 9.38
C PRO A 113 -11.82 5.67 9.38
N LEU A 114 -10.57 5.67 9.84
CA LEU A 114 -9.67 6.82 9.83
C LEU A 114 -8.67 6.75 8.69
N ALA A 115 -8.13 5.56 8.45
CA ALA A 115 -7.11 5.38 7.43
C ALA A 115 -7.09 3.95 6.91
N VAL A 116 -6.54 3.80 5.71
CA VAL A 116 -6.18 2.51 5.11
C VAL A 116 -4.72 2.58 4.66
N VAL A 117 -3.93 1.60 5.05
CA VAL A 117 -2.59 1.39 4.48
C VAL A 117 -2.74 0.34 3.39
N ASN A 118 -2.38 0.69 2.17
CA ASN A 118 -2.46 -0.19 1.00
C ASN A 118 -1.05 -0.63 0.57
N ALA A 119 -0.98 -1.77 -0.11
CA ALA A 119 0.27 -2.37 -0.59
C ALA A 119 1.29 -2.59 0.54
N VAL A 120 0.80 -3.03 1.70
CA VAL A 120 1.58 -3.25 2.93
C VAL A 120 2.74 -4.21 2.70
N ASN A 121 2.55 -5.22 1.86
CA ASN A 121 3.57 -6.20 1.47
C ASN A 121 4.53 -5.73 0.36
N THR A 122 4.60 -4.43 0.08
CA THR A 122 5.49 -3.87 -0.95
C THR A 122 6.52 -2.93 -0.34
N ALA A 123 7.55 -2.57 -1.10
CA ALA A 123 8.55 -1.59 -0.66
C ALA A 123 8.00 -0.16 -0.52
N THR A 124 6.78 0.11 -1.00
CA THR A 124 6.18 1.44 -1.05
C THR A 124 4.71 1.38 -0.62
N PRO A 125 4.43 1.06 0.66
CA PRO A 125 3.07 1.13 1.18
C PRO A 125 2.56 2.57 1.13
N ALA A 126 1.27 2.72 0.86
CA ALA A 126 0.61 4.02 0.76
C ALA A 126 -0.49 4.13 1.81
N THR A 127 -0.39 5.14 2.68
CA THR A 127 -1.43 5.44 3.67
C THR A 127 -2.41 6.44 3.08
N TYR A 128 -3.69 6.13 3.18
CA TYR A 128 -4.78 7.01 2.79
C TYR A 128 -5.62 7.35 4.00
N TYR A 129 -5.88 8.63 4.22
CA TYR A 129 -6.76 9.12 5.28
C TYR A 129 -8.18 9.22 4.76
N VAL A 130 -9.12 8.71 5.55
CA VAL A 130 -10.55 8.75 5.25
C VAL A 130 -11.17 9.95 5.95
N HIS A 131 -11.72 10.85 5.16
CA HIS A 131 -12.53 11.96 5.66
C HIS A 131 -13.93 11.42 5.93
N SER A 132 -14.17 11.06 7.18
CA SER A 132 -15.45 10.52 7.59
C SER A 132 -16.45 11.65 7.86
N LEU A 133 -17.61 11.59 7.21
CA LEU A 133 -18.71 12.53 7.46
C LEU A 133 -19.70 11.97 8.49
N PRO A 134 -20.50 12.82 9.16
CA PRO A 134 -21.46 12.40 10.19
C PRO A 134 -22.48 11.34 9.73
N ARG A 135 -22.76 11.24 8.43
CA ARG A 135 -23.74 10.30 7.85
C ARG A 135 -23.15 8.95 7.43
N ARG A 136 -22.05 8.52 8.05
CA ARG A 136 -21.49 7.15 7.89
C ARG A 136 -21.15 6.81 6.45
N ARG A 137 -20.69 7.81 5.71
CA ARG A 137 -20.18 7.66 4.35
C ARG A 137 -18.80 8.30 4.30
N PRO A 138 -17.81 7.63 3.71
CA PRO A 138 -16.56 8.29 3.32
C PRO A 138 -16.92 9.48 2.42
N GLY A 139 -16.59 10.69 2.85
CA GLY A 139 -16.81 11.92 2.08
C GLY A 139 -15.67 12.18 1.10
N ALA A 140 -14.46 11.81 1.50
CA ALA A 140 -13.26 11.89 0.67
C ALA A 140 -12.18 10.94 1.20
N ILE A 141 -11.18 10.69 0.38
CA ILE A 141 -9.95 9.99 0.75
C ILE A 141 -8.76 10.83 0.28
N THR A 142 -7.75 11.00 1.14
CA THR A 142 -6.54 11.77 0.79
C THR A 142 -5.31 10.91 1.01
N LEU A 143 -4.39 10.93 0.06
CA LEU A 143 -3.09 10.26 0.19
C LEU A 143 -2.27 11.00 1.26
N GLY A 144 -1.77 10.27 2.25
CA GLY A 144 -0.74 10.77 3.14
C GLY A 144 0.51 11.05 2.32
N SER A 145 1.02 12.28 2.36
CA SER A 145 2.24 12.66 1.65
C SER A 145 3.34 11.63 1.93
N SER A 146 3.79 10.91 0.90
CA SER A 146 4.84 9.91 1.01
C SER A 146 6.11 10.51 1.62
N PRO A 147 6.65 9.98 2.74
CA PRO A 147 7.97 10.38 3.21
C PRO A 147 9.01 9.60 2.39
N ARG A 148 9.24 10.03 1.15
CA ARG A 148 10.45 9.64 0.40
C ARG A 148 10.86 10.70 -0.62
N ALA A 149 10.86 11.96 -0.18
CA ALA A 149 11.97 12.80 -0.61
C ALA A 149 13.21 12.25 0.10
N SER A 150 14.12 11.64 -0.65
CA SER A 150 15.49 11.44 -0.19
C SER A 150 15.95 12.77 0.41
N LEU A 151 16.20 12.82 1.72
CA LEU A 151 16.95 13.91 2.32
C LEU A 151 18.35 13.83 1.71
N ASN A 152 18.49 14.42 0.52
CA ASN A 152 19.76 14.73 -0.04
C ASN A 152 20.33 15.78 0.91
N ARG A 153 21.09 15.34 1.92
CA ARG A 153 21.80 16.24 2.84
C ARG A 153 22.60 17.15 1.91
N PRO A 154 22.34 18.47 1.85
CA PRO A 154 23.15 19.34 1.02
C PRO A 154 24.58 19.16 1.50
N SER A 155 25.44 18.67 0.60
CA SER A 155 26.86 18.62 0.88
C SER A 155 27.26 20.06 1.17
N CYS A 156 27.73 20.30 2.39
CA CYS A 156 28.25 21.60 2.78
C CYS A 156 29.56 21.81 2.01
N ARG A 157 29.45 22.20 0.75
CA ARG A 157 30.59 22.59 -0.08
C ARG A 157 31.03 23.96 0.44
N ARG A 158 32.18 24.03 1.11
CA ARG A 158 32.85 25.32 1.35
C ARG A 158 33.06 25.98 -0.01
N GLN A 159 32.26 27.00 -0.32
CA GLN A 159 32.60 27.94 -1.37
C GLN A 159 33.76 28.78 -0.84
N ALA A 160 34.97 28.50 -1.31
CA ALA A 160 36.04 29.47 -1.25
C ALA A 160 35.65 30.62 -2.18
N SER A 161 35.39 31.79 -1.61
CA SER A 161 35.12 33.02 -2.35
C SER A 161 36.42 33.49 -3.01
N ASN A 162 36.58 33.23 -4.31
CA ASN A 162 37.56 33.94 -5.12
C ASN A 162 36.93 35.27 -5.56
N ARG A 163 37.53 36.38 -5.10
CA ARG A 163 37.29 37.72 -5.67
C ARG A 163 37.65 37.68 -7.15
N VAL A 164 36.78 38.22 -8.00
CA VAL A 164 37.04 38.47 -9.42
C VAL A 164 37.00 39.97 -9.62
N ASP A 165 38.13 40.54 -10.03
CA ASP A 165 38.24 41.92 -10.53
C ASP A 165 37.81 41.99 -12.01
N ASP A 166 37.21 43.12 -12.37
CA ASP A 166 36.55 43.45 -13.65
C ASP A 166 37.42 43.35 -14.91
N GLY A 167 36.81 42.97 -16.04
CA GLY A 167 37.40 43.16 -17.38
C GLY A 167 36.63 42.53 -18.55
N ARG A 168 36.11 43.39 -19.44
CA ARG A 168 35.26 43.13 -20.63
C ARG A 168 35.89 42.24 -21.74
N GLY A 169 35.05 41.49 -22.47
CA GLY A 169 35.09 41.45 -23.95
C GLY A 169 35.24 40.12 -24.73
N GLN A 170 34.16 39.72 -25.42
CA GLN A 170 34.06 39.18 -26.81
C GLN A 170 34.30 37.68 -27.17
N SER A 171 33.17 37.02 -27.47
CA SER A 171 32.76 36.14 -28.61
C SER A 171 33.72 35.21 -29.40
N ALA A 172 33.28 33.94 -29.56
CA ALA A 172 32.92 33.23 -30.82
C ALA A 172 33.49 31.80 -30.96
N GLY A 173 32.70 30.86 -31.51
CA GLY A 173 33.23 29.67 -32.22
C GLY A 173 32.54 28.33 -31.96
N LEU A 174 32.04 27.69 -33.03
CA LEU A 174 31.21 26.47 -33.12
C LEU A 174 32.04 25.17 -33.26
N GLY A 175 31.37 24.01 -33.06
CA GLY A 175 31.77 22.66 -33.52
C GLY A 175 32.11 21.70 -32.37
N GLY A 176 31.71 20.43 -32.30
CA GLY A 176 30.95 19.53 -33.16
C GLY A 176 30.81 18.19 -32.42
N TYR A 177 29.70 17.48 -32.62
CA TYR A 177 29.36 16.19 -31.99
C TYR A 177 29.86 15.03 -32.86
N VAL A 178 30.55 14.04 -32.27
CA VAL A 178 30.66 12.68 -32.83
C VAL A 178 30.49 11.66 -31.72
N ALA A 179 29.56 10.73 -31.94
CA ALA A 179 29.23 9.61 -31.07
C ALA A 179 30.16 8.41 -31.34
N GLY A 180 30.48 7.64 -30.30
CA GLY A 180 31.22 6.39 -30.41
C GLY A 180 30.91 5.46 -29.23
N SER A 181 30.07 4.47 -29.48
CA SER A 181 29.66 3.41 -28.56
C SER A 181 30.75 2.35 -28.40
N ALA A 182 31.02 1.87 -27.18
CA ALA A 182 31.47 0.49 -26.94
C ALA A 182 31.28 0.08 -25.47
N LYS A 183 30.39 -0.88 -25.23
CA LYS A 183 30.46 -1.79 -24.08
C LYS A 183 31.40 -2.93 -24.47
N LEU A 184 32.34 -3.32 -23.62
CA LEU A 184 32.80 -4.71 -23.56
C LEU A 184 33.31 -5.06 -22.16
N SER A 185 32.91 -6.25 -21.71
CA SER A 185 33.16 -6.90 -20.43
C SER A 185 34.48 -7.67 -20.43
N ALA A 186 35.21 -7.72 -19.30
CA ALA A 186 35.88 -8.91 -18.75
C ALA A 186 36.74 -8.58 -17.51
N ALA A 187 36.57 -9.37 -16.43
CA ALA A 187 37.59 -9.66 -15.40
C ALA A 187 38.44 -10.88 -15.88
N PRO A 188 39.53 -11.40 -15.23
CA PRO A 188 39.78 -11.44 -13.77
C PRO A 188 41.26 -11.51 -13.26
N THR A 189 41.39 -11.74 -11.94
CA THR A 189 42.50 -12.37 -11.16
C THR A 189 43.73 -11.58 -10.72
N GLY A 190 44.09 -11.76 -9.42
CA GLY A 190 45.45 -11.53 -8.89
C GLY A 190 45.48 -10.95 -7.47
N GLY A 191 45.62 -11.79 -6.45
CA GLY A 191 45.67 -11.37 -5.03
C GLY A 191 47.08 -11.10 -4.49
N ARG A 192 47.15 -10.47 -3.30
CA ARG A 192 48.12 -10.68 -2.20
C ARG A 192 47.88 -9.66 -1.07
N SER A 193 47.69 -10.16 0.16
CA SER A 193 48.02 -9.51 1.44
C SER A 193 49.40 -10.06 1.88
N PRO A 194 50.21 -9.46 2.81
CA PRO A 194 49.77 -8.90 4.10
C PRO A 194 50.62 -7.76 4.77
N GLN A 195 50.09 -7.28 5.91
CA GLN A 195 50.75 -6.72 7.12
C GLN A 195 50.98 -5.20 7.33
N HIS A 196 50.40 -4.76 8.47
CA HIS A 196 50.85 -3.82 9.51
C HIS A 196 51.36 -2.42 9.16
N HIS A 197 50.56 -1.39 9.49
CA HIS A 197 50.99 -0.24 10.29
C HIS A 197 49.79 0.44 11.00
N ARG A 198 49.90 0.60 12.32
CA ARG A 198 49.17 1.59 13.16
C ARG A 198 50.18 2.71 13.49
N PRO A 199 49.78 3.99 13.64
CA PRO A 199 49.28 4.44 14.96
C PRO A 199 48.27 5.61 14.99
N ALA A 200 47.67 5.79 16.18
CA ALA A 200 47.08 7.00 16.83
C ALA A 200 45.97 7.81 16.10
N GLY A 201 44.88 8.30 16.68
CA GLY A 201 44.37 8.39 18.05
C GLY A 201 42.91 8.90 18.01
N ARG A 202 42.12 8.60 19.05
CA ARG A 202 40.69 8.96 19.25
C ARG A 202 40.57 10.35 19.92
N PRO A 203 39.38 10.88 20.28
CA PRO A 203 38.07 10.98 19.63
C PRO A 203 37.50 12.44 19.64
N CYS A 204 36.46 12.72 18.86
CA CYS A 204 35.65 13.93 19.02
C CYS A 204 34.74 13.83 20.26
N ALA A 205 35.01 14.64 21.28
CA ALA A 205 34.06 15.00 22.32
C ALA A 205 34.38 16.41 22.82
N GLN A 206 33.46 17.36 22.67
CA GLN A 206 32.79 18.01 23.81
C GLN A 206 31.79 19.05 23.33
N ALA A 207 30.60 18.94 23.91
CA ALA A 207 29.57 19.96 23.93
C ALA A 207 30.04 21.18 24.71
N HIS A 208 29.65 22.37 24.27
CA HIS A 208 29.53 23.52 25.16
C HIS A 208 28.16 24.17 24.97
N LYS A 209 27.41 24.19 26.07
CA LYS A 209 26.30 25.11 26.31
C LYS A 209 26.82 26.54 26.32
N LEU A 210 26.06 27.44 25.73
CA LEU A 210 25.61 28.69 26.35
C LEU A 210 24.11 28.83 26.03
#